data_AF-A0A1G0Z7F4-F1
#
_entry.id   AF-A0A1G0Z7F4-F1
#
_cell.length_a   1.000
_cell.length_b   1.000
_cell.length_c   1.000
_cell.angle_alpha   90.00
_cell.angle_beta   90.00
_cell.angle_gamma   90.00
#
_symmetry.space_group_name_H-M   'P 1'
#
loop_
_entity.id
_entity.type
_entity.pdbx_description
1 polymer ?
#
loop_
_entity_poly.entity_id
_entity_poly.type
_entity_poly.pdbx_seq_one_letter_code
_entity_poly.pdbx_strand_id
1 'polypeptide(L)'
;MDWKNEKVLVTGGGGFLGRKIIEDLAALNCASIRSVGRKSQPALERIGVEALCGDIRDSSFVSKACETRSLVIHTAALAGVWGDFEDFYRINVTGTQNIIDSCIKRNVSALVYTSSPSVAYSGNTENADESVPYPGKYLAYYPETKAIAERAVLKANSANFATVAIRPHLIWGPGDPHLLPRVIERAGKGKLIQVGDGKNLVDMTYVDNASSAHILAAETLRNSQKANGKAYFISDGKPVVLWSWINNLLKELGIPPVDRRISYRSAYAAGIFIEFLYKVLPFSGEPYMTRFIAGQLAFSHYFNISAARNDLGYNPKTNSDEALKKTVEWLKQK
;
A
#
# COMPACT_ATOMS: atom_id res chain seq x y z
N MET A 1 -11.19 16.03 -15.11
CA MET A 1 -10.29 16.42 -14.01
C MET A 1 -9.42 17.58 -14.47
N ASP A 2 -9.50 18.74 -13.81
CA ASP A 2 -8.56 19.84 -14.04
C ASP A 2 -7.45 19.81 -12.99
N TRP A 3 -6.22 19.56 -13.46
CA TRP A 3 -5.00 19.51 -12.66
C TRP A 3 -4.02 20.64 -13.02
N LYS A 4 -4.35 21.47 -14.03
CA LYS A 4 -3.43 22.48 -14.60
C LYS A 4 -3.06 23.62 -13.64
N ASN A 5 -3.80 23.77 -12.55
CA ASN A 5 -3.55 24.75 -11.50
C ASN A 5 -3.14 24.10 -10.17
N GLU A 6 -3.03 22.77 -10.12
CA GLU A 6 -2.78 22.04 -8.87
C GLU A 6 -1.30 21.86 -8.56
N LYS A 7 -0.96 22.05 -7.29
CA LYS A 7 0.40 21.94 -6.76
C LYS A 7 0.44 20.81 -5.74
N VAL A 8 0.93 19.65 -6.18
CA VAL A 8 0.82 18.40 -5.43
C VAL A 8 2.17 18.00 -4.85
N LEU A 9 2.19 17.60 -3.58
CA LEU A 9 3.30 16.90 -2.98
C LEU A 9 2.97 15.40 -2.88
N VAL A 10 3.85 14.55 -3.41
CA VAL A 10 3.79 13.10 -3.25
C VAL A 10 4.97 12.65 -2.40
N THR A 11 4.72 12.20 -1.18
CA THR A 11 5.79 11.57 -0.38
C THR A 11 5.93 10.11 -0.77
N GLY A 12 7.14 9.58 -0.81
CA GLY A 12 7.38 8.22 -1.28
C GLY A 12 7.25 8.11 -2.80
N GLY A 13 7.38 9.24 -3.52
CA GLY A 13 7.23 9.32 -4.98
C GLY A 13 8.26 8.50 -5.76
N GLY A 14 9.40 8.17 -5.14
CA GLY A 14 10.39 7.26 -5.73
C GLY A 14 10.07 5.77 -5.52
N GLY A 15 9.04 5.45 -4.73
CA GLY A 15 8.56 4.09 -4.50
C GLY A 15 7.58 3.62 -5.57
N PHE A 16 7.16 2.37 -5.49
CA PHE A 16 6.34 1.71 -6.51
C PHE A 16 5.02 2.45 -6.82
N LEU A 17 4.15 2.60 -5.82
CA LEU A 17 2.88 3.31 -5.98
C LEU A 17 3.07 4.81 -6.21
N GLY A 18 3.93 5.45 -5.42
CA GLY A 18 4.14 6.90 -5.49
C GLY A 18 4.66 7.35 -6.87
N ARG A 19 5.52 6.55 -7.50
CA ARG A 19 6.00 6.81 -8.86
C ARG A 19 4.87 6.77 -9.87
N LYS A 20 4.03 5.74 -9.81
CA LYS A 20 2.89 5.60 -10.71
C LYS A 20 1.90 6.76 -10.56
N ILE A 21 1.65 7.22 -9.33
CA ILE A 21 0.81 8.40 -9.06
C ILE A 21 1.41 9.65 -9.69
N ILE A 22 2.73 9.85 -9.60
CA ILE A 22 3.41 10.98 -10.22
C ILE A 22 3.31 10.92 -11.76
N GLU A 23 3.53 9.75 -12.35
CA GLU A 23 3.42 9.56 -13.80
C GLU A 23 1.99 9.86 -14.29
N ASP A 24 0.97 9.41 -13.56
CA ASP A 24 -0.43 9.69 -13.90
C ASP A 24 -0.80 11.18 -13.69
N LEU A 25 -0.30 11.83 -12.63
CA LEU A 25 -0.46 13.28 -12.43
C LEU A 25 0.21 14.10 -13.54
N ALA A 26 1.39 13.68 -14.00
CA ALA A 26 2.09 14.32 -15.10
C ALA A 26 1.32 14.16 -16.42
N ALA A 27 0.77 12.96 -16.68
CA ALA A 27 -0.10 12.72 -17.84
C ALA A 27 -1.39 13.56 -17.80
N LEU A 28 -1.86 13.93 -16.61
CA LEU A 28 -2.99 14.84 -16.40
C LEU A 28 -2.61 16.32 -16.49
N ASN A 29 -1.36 16.66 -16.84
CA ASN A 29 -0.82 18.02 -16.91
C ASN A 29 -0.94 18.78 -15.58
N CYS A 30 -0.62 18.11 -14.46
CA CYS A 30 -0.56 18.75 -13.16
C CYS A 30 0.43 19.93 -13.15
N ALA A 31 0.02 21.08 -12.63
CA ALA A 31 0.79 22.33 -12.70
C ALA A 31 2.19 22.22 -12.10
N SER A 32 2.28 21.55 -10.95
CA SER A 32 3.55 21.36 -10.25
C SER A 32 3.47 20.13 -9.35
N ILE A 33 4.38 19.20 -9.59
CA ILE A 33 4.52 17.99 -8.79
C ILE A 33 5.84 18.09 -8.02
N ARG A 34 5.77 17.88 -6.71
CA ARG A 34 6.93 17.72 -5.83
C ARG A 34 6.95 16.30 -5.30
N SER A 35 8.10 15.64 -5.35
CA SER A 35 8.32 14.33 -4.76
C SER A 35 9.23 14.43 -3.55
N VAL A 36 8.92 13.69 -2.48
CA VAL A 36 9.82 13.51 -1.34
C VAL A 36 10.27 12.05 -1.25
N GLY A 37 11.56 11.83 -1.07
CA GLY A 37 12.14 10.50 -0.85
C GLY A 37 13.51 10.58 -0.16
N ARG A 38 13.99 9.46 0.37
CA ARG A 38 15.28 9.39 1.09
C ARG A 38 16.52 9.33 0.19
N LYS A 39 16.32 9.27 -1.12
CA LYS A 39 17.39 9.16 -2.13
C LYS A 39 17.09 10.13 -3.26
N SER A 40 18.09 10.45 -4.07
CA SER A 40 17.90 11.21 -5.31
C SER A 40 16.95 10.47 -6.26
N GLN A 41 16.19 11.25 -7.04
CA GLN A 41 15.13 10.72 -7.93
C GLN A 41 15.29 11.26 -9.36
N PRO A 42 16.44 11.01 -10.02
CA PRO A 42 16.75 11.60 -11.32
C PRO A 42 15.81 11.18 -12.45
N ALA A 43 15.10 10.06 -12.30
CA ALA A 43 14.06 9.66 -13.23
C ALA A 43 12.83 10.59 -13.17
N LEU A 44 12.48 11.09 -11.99
CA LEU A 44 11.36 12.01 -11.80
C LEU A 44 11.73 13.44 -12.22
N GLU A 45 12.95 13.86 -11.89
CA GLU A 45 13.46 15.19 -12.31
C GLU A 45 13.44 15.34 -13.85
N ARG A 46 13.76 14.28 -14.58
CA ARG A 46 13.70 14.24 -16.06
C ARG A 46 12.31 14.47 -16.65
N ILE A 47 11.25 14.22 -15.88
CA ILE A 47 9.86 14.49 -16.29
C ILE A 47 9.30 15.77 -15.64
N GLY A 48 10.16 16.65 -15.12
CA GLY A 48 9.78 17.96 -14.59
C GLY A 48 9.31 17.97 -13.14
N VAL A 49 9.52 16.89 -12.38
CA VAL A 49 9.14 16.81 -10.96
C VAL A 49 10.23 17.44 -10.09
N GLU A 50 9.82 18.29 -9.14
CA GLU A 50 10.71 18.79 -8.09
C GLU A 50 10.98 17.68 -7.06
N ALA A 51 12.12 17.02 -7.13
CA ALA A 51 12.50 15.97 -6.19
C ALA A 51 13.29 16.52 -5.01
N LEU A 52 12.74 16.37 -3.80
CA LEU A 52 13.41 16.67 -2.55
C LEU A 52 13.94 15.38 -1.90
N CYS A 53 15.22 15.41 -1.55
CA CYS A 53 15.88 14.35 -0.80
C CYS A 53 15.84 14.66 0.71
N GLY A 54 15.17 13.81 1.48
CA GLY A 54 15.08 13.96 2.94
C GLY A 54 14.16 12.91 3.56
N ASP A 55 13.89 13.08 4.84
CA ASP A 55 13.17 12.10 5.65
C ASP A 55 11.91 12.71 6.26
N ILE A 56 10.78 12.01 6.18
CA ILE A 56 9.50 12.47 6.73
C ILE A 56 9.52 12.55 8.27
N ARG A 57 10.50 11.92 8.92
CA ARG A 57 10.75 12.02 10.37
C ARG A 57 11.27 13.39 10.79
N ASP A 58 11.83 14.17 9.85
CA ASP A 58 12.27 15.54 10.09
C ASP A 58 11.13 16.52 9.80
N SER A 59 10.55 17.09 10.85
CA SER A 59 9.42 18.03 10.76
C SER A 59 9.78 19.32 10.02
N SER A 60 11.03 19.79 10.10
CA SER A 60 11.49 20.99 9.41
C SER A 60 11.55 20.76 7.89
N PHE A 61 12.08 19.60 7.50
CA PHE A 61 12.11 19.16 6.11
C PHE A 61 10.70 18.98 5.54
N VAL A 62 9.81 18.31 6.27
CA VAL A 62 8.41 18.14 5.84
C VAL A 62 7.71 19.49 5.69
N SER A 63 7.92 20.42 6.63
CA SER A 63 7.34 21.76 6.54
C SER A 63 7.78 22.51 5.29
N LYS A 64 9.06 22.37 4.89
CA LYS A 64 9.58 22.91 3.62
C LYS A 64 8.97 22.20 2.42
N ALA A 65 8.84 20.88 2.47
CA ALA A 65 8.23 20.11 1.39
C ALA A 65 6.76 20.49 1.13
N CYS A 66 6.01 20.87 2.17
CA CYS A 66 4.63 21.34 2.06
C CYS A 66 4.48 22.80 1.56
N GLU A 67 5.56 23.58 1.45
CA GLU A 67 5.47 24.99 1.04
C GLU A 67 4.84 25.14 -0.34
N THR A 68 3.85 26.03 -0.44
CA THR A 68 3.08 26.36 -1.67
C THR A 68 2.24 25.22 -2.26
N ARG A 69 2.03 24.13 -1.52
CA ARG A 69 1.25 22.96 -1.97
C ARG A 69 -0.20 23.06 -1.50
N SER A 70 -1.13 22.68 -2.38
CA SER A 70 -2.57 22.61 -2.08
C SER A 70 -2.99 21.21 -1.66
N LEU A 71 -2.28 20.19 -2.14
CA LEU A 71 -2.62 18.78 -1.93
C LEU A 71 -1.37 17.98 -1.56
N VAL A 72 -1.52 17.06 -0.60
CA VAL A 72 -0.52 16.05 -0.28
C VAL A 72 -1.09 14.65 -0.54
N ILE A 73 -0.34 13.82 -1.27
CA ILE A 73 -0.58 12.39 -1.39
C ILE A 73 0.55 11.66 -0.64
N HIS A 74 0.22 11.12 0.53
CA HIS A 74 1.18 10.54 1.46
C HIS A 74 1.28 9.01 1.26
N THR A 75 2.23 8.57 0.43
CA THR A 75 2.50 7.14 0.18
C THR A 75 3.77 6.62 0.87
N ALA A 76 4.51 7.47 1.58
CA ALA A 76 5.73 7.07 2.27
C ALA A 76 5.38 6.25 3.51
N ALA A 77 5.92 5.03 3.59
CA ALA A 77 5.78 4.16 4.74
C ALA A 77 6.95 3.16 4.79
N LEU A 78 7.24 2.63 5.97
CA LEU A 78 7.95 1.37 6.11
C LEU A 78 6.92 0.25 6.04
N ALA A 79 6.95 -0.51 4.95
CA ALA A 79 6.19 -1.74 4.80
C ALA A 79 7.03 -2.96 5.22
N GLY A 80 6.37 -4.02 5.68
CA GLY A 80 7.05 -5.24 6.10
C GLY A 80 6.22 -6.03 7.10
N VAL A 81 6.67 -7.25 7.41
CA VAL A 81 6.00 -8.14 8.37
C VAL A 81 6.84 -8.43 9.61
N TRP A 82 8.06 -7.89 9.65
CA TRP A 82 9.04 -8.08 10.72
C TRP A 82 10.03 -6.92 10.75
N GLY A 83 10.62 -6.65 11.91
CA GLY A 83 11.57 -5.57 12.16
C GLY A 83 11.30 -4.91 13.51
N ASP A 84 12.06 -3.86 13.80
CA ASP A 84 11.95 -3.14 15.07
C ASP A 84 10.69 -2.26 15.10
N PHE A 85 9.92 -2.36 16.18
CA PHE A 85 8.70 -1.57 16.36
C PHE A 85 8.97 -0.07 16.25
N GLU A 86 10.08 0.40 16.81
CA GLU A 86 10.45 1.82 16.81
C GLU A 86 10.66 2.36 15.39
N ASP A 87 11.22 1.55 14.48
CA ASP A 87 11.37 1.97 13.07
C ASP A 87 10.02 2.11 12.38
N PHE A 88 9.11 1.15 12.59
CA PHE A 88 7.74 1.24 12.09
C PHE A 88 7.02 2.47 12.68
N TYR A 89 7.14 2.69 13.99
CA TYR A 89 6.48 3.79 14.68
C TYR A 89 7.00 5.15 14.21
N ARG A 90 8.33 5.33 14.17
CA ARG A 90 8.94 6.60 13.75
C ARG A 90 8.60 6.93 12.30
N ILE A 91 8.60 5.95 11.40
CA ILE A 91 8.34 6.22 9.98
C ILE A 91 6.83 6.37 9.74
N ASN A 92 6.03 5.38 10.16
CA ASN A 92 4.61 5.33 9.81
C ASN A 92 3.75 6.22 10.71
N VAL A 93 4.09 6.41 11.98
CA VAL A 93 3.29 7.23 12.90
C VAL A 93 3.87 8.63 13.01
N THR A 94 5.13 8.77 13.45
CA THR A 94 5.74 10.09 13.64
C THR A 94 5.89 10.83 12.31
N GLY A 95 6.34 10.14 11.25
CA GLY A 95 6.43 10.72 9.92
C GLY A 95 5.07 11.19 9.37
N THR A 96 4.00 10.43 9.58
CA THR A 96 2.65 10.85 9.20
C THR A 96 2.15 12.02 10.04
N GLN A 97 2.46 12.06 11.35
CA GLN A 97 2.10 13.20 12.20
C GLN A 97 2.77 14.49 11.73
N ASN A 98 4.06 14.43 11.37
CA ASN A 98 4.78 15.57 10.79
C ASN A 98 4.13 16.10 9.50
N ILE A 99 3.58 15.19 8.67
CA ILE A 99 2.84 15.55 7.45
C ILE A 99 1.53 16.26 7.82
N ILE A 100 0.74 15.70 8.74
CA ILE A 100 -0.50 16.32 9.22
C ILE A 100 -0.23 17.74 9.75
N ASP A 101 0.73 17.88 10.66
CA ASP A 101 1.06 19.15 11.30
C ASP A 101 1.55 20.18 10.27
N SER A 102 2.36 19.74 9.29
CA SER A 102 2.85 20.60 8.22
C SER A 102 1.75 21.01 7.25
N CYS A 103 0.83 20.12 6.91
CA CYS A 103 -0.34 20.43 6.10
C CYS A 103 -1.16 21.54 6.75
N ILE A 104 -1.49 21.39 8.03
CA ILE A 104 -2.25 22.38 8.80
C ILE A 104 -1.48 23.72 8.86
N LYS A 105 -0.20 23.70 9.24
CA LYS A 105 0.63 24.90 9.36
C LYS A 105 0.81 25.66 8.05
N ARG A 106 0.82 24.95 6.92
CA ARG A 106 1.01 25.52 5.57
C ARG A 106 -0.29 25.76 4.81
N ASN A 107 -1.45 25.56 5.45
CA ASN A 107 -2.77 25.67 4.83
C ASN A 107 -2.93 24.81 3.57
N VAL A 108 -2.38 23.58 3.60
CA VAL A 108 -2.69 22.55 2.59
C VAL A 108 -4.17 22.20 2.78
N SER A 109 -4.95 22.21 1.71
CA SER A 109 -6.39 21.99 1.79
C SER A 109 -6.78 20.52 1.86
N ALA A 110 -5.95 19.62 1.33
CA ALA A 110 -6.29 18.19 1.24
C ALA A 110 -5.10 17.24 1.49
N LEU A 111 -5.38 16.12 2.15
CA LEU A 111 -4.44 15.00 2.36
C LEU A 111 -5.08 13.66 1.97
N VAL A 112 -4.49 12.98 0.98
CA VAL A 112 -4.76 11.58 0.66
C VAL A 112 -3.68 10.72 1.29
N TYR A 113 -4.06 9.84 2.21
CA TYR A 113 -3.14 8.93 2.89
C TYR A 113 -3.26 7.51 2.34
N THR A 114 -2.14 6.92 1.92
CA THR A 114 -2.11 5.50 1.56
C THR A 114 -2.04 4.67 2.83
N SER A 115 -3.17 4.10 3.24
CA SER A 115 -3.31 3.13 4.31
C SER A 115 -3.18 1.69 3.77
N SER A 116 -3.75 0.70 4.46
CA SER A 116 -3.74 -0.71 4.06
C SER A 116 -4.97 -1.42 4.63
N PRO A 117 -5.55 -2.42 3.95
CA PRO A 117 -6.63 -3.21 4.53
C PRO A 117 -6.23 -3.94 5.82
N SER A 118 -4.92 -4.18 6.00
CA SER A 118 -4.36 -4.81 7.19
C SER A 118 -4.62 -4.04 8.48
N VAL A 119 -4.98 -2.75 8.42
CA VAL A 119 -5.39 -1.96 9.59
C VAL A 119 -6.69 -2.47 10.22
N ALA A 120 -7.54 -3.14 9.44
CA ALA A 120 -8.81 -3.73 9.85
C ALA A 120 -8.80 -5.27 9.77
N TYR A 121 -7.67 -5.89 9.44
CA TYR A 121 -7.55 -7.34 9.32
C TYR A 121 -7.46 -8.02 10.68
N SER A 122 -8.33 -9.01 10.91
CA SER A 122 -8.37 -9.81 12.13
C SER A 122 -8.37 -11.33 11.87
N GLY A 123 -7.82 -11.78 10.73
CA GLY A 123 -7.89 -13.18 10.30
C GLY A 123 -8.79 -13.35 9.08
N ASN A 124 -9.61 -14.40 9.04
CA ASN A 124 -10.54 -14.62 7.93
C ASN A 124 -11.51 -13.43 7.80
N THR A 125 -11.42 -12.71 6.69
CA THR A 125 -12.14 -11.46 6.43
C THR A 125 -12.76 -11.54 5.05
N GLU A 126 -14.08 -11.70 4.99
CA GLU A 126 -14.78 -11.94 3.73
C GLU A 126 -15.78 -10.82 3.46
N ASN A 127 -15.62 -10.15 2.33
CA ASN A 127 -16.48 -9.04 1.87
C ASN A 127 -16.63 -7.90 2.90
N ALA A 128 -15.59 -7.64 3.70
CA ALA A 128 -15.60 -6.60 4.72
C ALA A 128 -15.66 -5.20 4.10
N ASP A 129 -16.43 -4.30 4.72
CA ASP A 129 -16.49 -2.88 4.37
C ASP A 129 -15.89 -2.00 5.49
N GLU A 130 -15.95 -0.69 5.29
CA GLU A 130 -15.38 0.32 6.19
C GLU A 130 -16.00 0.36 7.60
N SER A 131 -17.11 -0.35 7.84
CA SER A 131 -17.73 -0.46 9.17
C SER A 131 -16.94 -1.38 10.10
N VAL A 132 -16.05 -2.22 9.57
CA VAL A 132 -15.20 -3.12 10.37
C VAL A 132 -14.28 -2.29 11.28
N PRO A 133 -14.31 -2.53 12.60
CA PRO A 133 -13.50 -1.77 13.54
C PRO A 133 -12.01 -2.14 13.43
N TYR A 134 -11.16 -1.24 13.90
CA TYR A 134 -9.76 -1.57 14.15
C TYR A 134 -9.68 -2.69 15.20
N PRO A 135 -8.89 -3.77 14.98
CA PRO A 135 -8.74 -4.84 15.95
C PRO A 135 -8.03 -4.34 17.22
N GLY A 136 -8.38 -4.94 18.37
CA GLY A 136 -7.74 -4.61 19.65
C GLY A 136 -6.29 -5.10 19.77
N LYS A 137 -5.84 -5.99 18.88
CA LYS A 137 -4.47 -6.52 18.85
C LYS A 137 -4.04 -6.88 17.43
N TYR A 138 -2.82 -6.52 17.10
CA TYR A 138 -2.18 -6.85 15.82
C TYR A 138 -1.13 -7.95 15.97
N LEU A 139 -0.92 -8.72 14.90
CA LEU A 139 0.13 -9.76 14.83
C LEU A 139 1.45 -9.24 14.23
N ALA A 140 1.46 -8.03 13.69
CA ALA A 140 2.64 -7.40 13.10
C ALA A 140 2.61 -5.88 13.35
N TYR A 141 3.79 -5.26 13.41
CA TYR A 141 3.92 -3.83 13.71
C TYR A 141 3.49 -2.92 12.55
N TYR A 142 3.60 -3.40 11.30
CA TYR A 142 3.11 -2.66 10.15
C TYR A 142 1.60 -2.34 10.22
N PRO A 143 0.68 -3.31 10.31
CA PRO A 143 -0.74 -3.01 10.39
C PRO A 143 -1.10 -2.17 11.62
N GLU A 144 -0.44 -2.40 12.75
CA GLU A 144 -0.62 -1.61 13.97
C GLU A 144 -0.26 -0.14 13.77
N THR A 145 0.94 0.14 13.26
CA THR A 145 1.41 1.52 13.06
C THR A 145 0.65 2.22 11.93
N LYS A 146 0.25 1.50 10.88
CA LYS A 146 -0.64 2.04 9.84
C LYS A 146 -2.02 2.39 10.39
N ALA A 147 -2.57 1.61 11.31
CA ALA A 147 -3.85 1.90 11.96
C ALA A 147 -3.78 3.13 12.87
N ILE A 148 -2.70 3.28 13.65
CA ILE A 148 -2.47 4.48 14.47
C ILE A 148 -2.43 5.73 13.59
N ALA A 149 -1.65 5.67 12.51
CA ALA A 149 -1.49 6.77 11.56
C ALA A 149 -2.78 7.07 10.78
N GLU A 150 -3.53 6.05 10.35
CA GLU A 150 -4.83 6.25 9.69
C GLU A 150 -5.80 6.99 10.61
N ARG A 151 -5.91 6.56 11.88
CA ARG A 151 -6.75 7.24 12.87
C ARG A 151 -6.35 8.69 13.07
N ALA A 152 -5.05 8.99 13.11
CA ALA A 152 -4.55 10.36 13.23
C ALA A 152 -4.93 11.21 12.02
N VAL A 153 -4.76 10.68 10.80
CA VAL A 153 -5.17 11.34 9.56
C VAL A 153 -6.66 11.65 9.55
N LEU A 154 -7.51 10.64 9.78
CA LEU A 154 -8.97 10.84 9.74
C LEU A 154 -9.46 11.81 10.82
N LYS A 155 -8.82 11.79 12.00
CA LYS A 155 -9.13 12.73 13.09
C LYS A 155 -8.72 14.17 12.78
N ALA A 156 -7.71 14.38 11.92
CA ALA A 156 -7.25 15.72 11.54
C ALA A 156 -8.20 16.41 10.54
N ASN A 157 -9.18 15.69 9.98
CA ASN A 157 -10.17 16.25 9.08
C ASN A 157 -10.93 17.43 9.72
N SER A 158 -11.03 18.53 8.99
CA SER A 158 -11.75 19.74 9.42
C SER A 158 -12.35 20.48 8.21
N ALA A 159 -13.05 21.59 8.47
CA ALA A 159 -13.62 22.43 7.41
C ALA A 159 -12.56 23.00 6.43
N ASN A 160 -11.33 23.21 6.92
CA ASN A 160 -10.24 23.82 6.14
C ASN A 160 -9.16 22.80 5.73
N PHE A 161 -9.26 21.55 6.18
CA PHE A 161 -8.30 20.49 5.88
C PHE A 161 -9.01 19.17 5.71
N ALA A 162 -9.24 18.78 4.46
CA ALA A 162 -9.95 17.57 4.11
C ALA A 162 -8.99 16.38 4.04
N THR A 163 -9.32 15.27 4.67
CA THR A 163 -8.45 14.08 4.67
C THR A 163 -9.20 12.84 4.19
N VAL A 164 -8.50 11.92 3.53
CA VAL A 164 -9.04 10.59 3.17
C VAL A 164 -7.96 9.53 3.29
N ALA A 165 -8.32 8.33 3.71
CA ALA A 165 -7.43 7.18 3.74
C ALA A 165 -7.81 6.15 2.67
N ILE A 166 -6.83 5.69 1.91
CA ILE A 166 -7.01 4.71 0.84
C ILE A 166 -6.33 3.41 1.25
N ARG A 167 -7.07 2.29 1.28
CA ARG A 167 -6.61 0.97 1.73
C ARG A 167 -6.47 0.03 0.52
N PRO A 168 -5.43 0.18 -0.33
CA PRO A 168 -5.20 -0.72 -1.45
C PRO A 168 -4.66 -2.06 -0.95
N HIS A 169 -5.21 -3.16 -1.49
CA HIS A 169 -4.78 -4.50 -1.10
C HIS A 169 -3.74 -5.07 -2.07
N LEU A 170 -2.62 -5.57 -1.52
CA LEU A 170 -1.57 -6.27 -2.27
C LEU A 170 -1.26 -5.65 -3.64
N ILE A 171 -0.75 -4.41 -3.64
CA ILE A 171 -0.47 -3.70 -4.89
C ILE A 171 0.57 -4.48 -5.69
N TRP A 172 0.26 -4.76 -6.96
CA TRP A 172 1.07 -5.58 -7.85
C TRP A 172 1.09 -4.99 -9.27
N GLY A 173 2.08 -5.40 -10.06
CA GLY A 173 2.22 -4.99 -11.46
C GLY A 173 3.67 -4.76 -11.89
N PRO A 174 3.90 -4.27 -13.11
CA PRO A 174 5.22 -3.87 -13.60
C PRO A 174 5.92 -2.91 -12.62
N GLY A 175 7.14 -3.23 -12.22
CA GLY A 175 7.90 -2.40 -11.28
C GLY A 175 7.70 -2.74 -9.80
N ASP A 176 6.88 -3.74 -9.46
CA ASP A 176 6.72 -4.22 -8.08
C ASP A 176 8.09 -4.68 -7.50
N PRO A 177 8.58 -4.04 -6.42
CA PRO A 177 9.87 -4.39 -5.81
C PRO A 177 9.76 -5.44 -4.71
N HIS A 178 8.55 -5.84 -4.30
CA HIS A 178 8.32 -6.57 -3.06
C HIS A 178 7.48 -7.83 -3.22
N LEU A 179 6.24 -7.75 -3.72
CA LEU A 179 5.32 -8.89 -3.66
C LEU A 179 5.71 -9.99 -4.65
N LEU A 180 5.68 -9.68 -5.95
CA LEU A 180 5.97 -10.65 -7.01
C LEU A 180 7.41 -11.17 -6.95
N PRO A 181 8.46 -10.32 -6.78
CA PRO A 181 9.83 -10.82 -6.69
C PRO A 181 10.03 -11.84 -5.56
N ARG A 182 9.43 -11.59 -4.38
CA ARG A 182 9.54 -12.51 -3.23
C ARG A 182 8.81 -13.83 -3.50
N VAL A 183 7.64 -13.80 -4.14
CA VAL A 183 6.89 -15.01 -4.52
C VAL A 183 7.68 -15.84 -5.53
N ILE A 184 8.15 -15.20 -6.60
CA ILE A 184 8.92 -15.81 -7.70
C ILE A 184 10.21 -16.44 -7.16
N GLU A 185 10.98 -15.68 -6.36
CA GLU A 185 12.23 -16.16 -5.77
C GLU A 185 12.02 -17.39 -4.87
N ARG A 186 11.00 -17.34 -4.00
CA ARG A 186 10.70 -18.46 -3.08
C ARG A 186 10.19 -19.67 -3.83
N ALA A 187 9.36 -19.50 -4.87
CA ALA A 187 8.89 -20.58 -5.71
C ALA A 187 10.04 -21.23 -6.47
N GLY A 188 10.90 -20.44 -7.14
CA GLY A 188 12.05 -20.93 -7.89
C GLY A 188 13.07 -21.68 -7.03
N LYS A 189 13.19 -21.33 -5.74
CA LYS A 189 14.03 -22.06 -4.76
C LYS A 189 13.34 -23.29 -4.14
N GLY A 190 12.10 -23.61 -4.53
CA GLY A 190 11.32 -24.66 -3.89
C GLY A 190 11.11 -24.40 -2.40
N LYS A 191 10.93 -23.14 -1.99
CA LYS A 191 10.71 -22.72 -0.59
C LYS A 191 9.33 -22.12 -0.34
N LEU A 192 8.57 -21.82 -1.40
CA LEU A 192 7.16 -21.45 -1.27
C LEU A 192 6.34 -22.72 -1.01
N ILE A 193 5.45 -22.67 -0.03
CA ILE A 193 4.61 -23.79 0.39
C ILE A 193 3.19 -23.27 0.55
N GLN A 194 2.22 -24.00 0.00
CA GLN A 194 0.82 -23.69 0.17
C GLN A 194 0.41 -23.87 1.65
N VAL A 195 -0.21 -22.84 2.22
CA VAL A 195 -0.75 -22.89 3.58
C VAL A 195 -2.27 -23.02 3.51
N GLY A 196 -2.82 -24.02 4.19
CA GLY A 196 -4.27 -24.28 4.17
C GLY A 196 -4.72 -25.08 2.94
N ASP A 197 -6.03 -25.09 2.69
CA ASP A 197 -6.66 -25.92 1.67
C ASP A 197 -6.52 -25.36 0.23
N GLY A 198 -6.07 -24.11 0.12
CA GLY A 198 -5.82 -23.42 -1.15
C GLY A 198 -7.03 -22.73 -1.75
N LYS A 199 -8.16 -22.67 -1.04
CA LYS A 199 -9.42 -22.08 -1.52
C LYS A 199 -9.61 -20.62 -1.12
N ASN A 200 -8.64 -20.04 -0.41
CA ASN A 200 -8.75 -18.69 0.12
C ASN A 200 -8.84 -17.63 -1.00
N LEU A 201 -9.83 -16.76 -0.87
CA LEU A 201 -10.08 -15.64 -1.77
C LEU A 201 -9.37 -14.39 -1.27
N VAL A 202 -8.59 -13.78 -2.15
CA VAL A 202 -7.72 -12.65 -1.83
C VAL A 202 -7.95 -11.55 -2.85
N ASP A 203 -8.20 -10.34 -2.35
CA ASP A 203 -8.18 -9.17 -3.22
C ASP A 203 -6.75 -8.79 -3.61
N MET A 204 -6.60 -8.26 -4.81
CA MET A 204 -5.35 -7.67 -5.27
C MET A 204 -5.69 -6.36 -5.97
N THR A 205 -4.72 -5.46 -6.05
CA THR A 205 -4.89 -4.16 -6.70
C THR A 205 -3.77 -3.95 -7.70
N TYR A 206 -4.10 -3.93 -8.98
CA TYR A 206 -3.12 -3.56 -9.98
C TYR A 206 -2.66 -2.11 -9.76
N VAL A 207 -1.37 -1.83 -9.95
CA VAL A 207 -0.77 -0.53 -9.60
C VAL A 207 -1.45 0.66 -10.29
N ASP A 208 -1.92 0.50 -11.53
CA ASP A 208 -2.67 1.54 -12.25
C ASP A 208 -4.03 1.81 -11.59
N ASN A 209 -4.71 0.77 -11.12
CA ASN A 209 -5.98 0.90 -10.39
C ASN A 209 -5.75 1.54 -9.02
N ALA A 210 -4.69 1.15 -8.31
CA ALA A 210 -4.30 1.77 -7.04
C ALA A 210 -4.00 3.26 -7.20
N SER A 211 -3.23 3.64 -8.23
CA SER A 211 -2.93 5.04 -8.55
C SER A 211 -4.18 5.83 -8.91
N SER A 212 -5.04 5.27 -9.78
CA SER A 212 -6.31 5.89 -10.15
C SER A 212 -7.21 6.14 -8.94
N ALA A 213 -7.23 5.24 -7.95
CA ALA A 213 -7.99 5.46 -6.71
C ALA A 213 -7.47 6.67 -5.92
N HIS A 214 -6.15 6.87 -5.85
CA HIS A 214 -5.57 8.03 -5.15
C HIS A 214 -5.89 9.34 -5.86
N ILE A 215 -5.85 9.36 -7.20
CA ILE A 215 -6.19 10.53 -8.02
C ILE A 215 -7.68 10.87 -7.87
N LEU A 216 -8.56 9.88 -7.91
CA LEU A 216 -10.00 10.07 -7.69
C LEU A 216 -10.30 10.55 -6.27
N ALA A 217 -9.59 10.02 -5.27
CA ALA A 217 -9.72 10.48 -3.88
C ALA A 217 -9.32 11.96 -3.75
N ALA A 218 -8.19 12.35 -4.33
CA ALA A 218 -7.73 13.72 -4.36
C ALA A 218 -8.70 14.66 -5.09
N GLU A 219 -9.25 14.24 -6.23
CA GLU A 219 -10.27 15.00 -6.97
C GLU A 219 -11.56 15.14 -6.15
N THR A 220 -11.98 14.08 -5.47
CA THR A 220 -13.19 14.09 -4.63
C THR A 220 -13.04 15.06 -3.47
N LEU A 221 -11.90 15.05 -2.76
CA LEU A 221 -11.64 15.99 -1.67
C LEU A 221 -11.67 17.47 -2.11
N ARG A 222 -11.30 17.75 -3.36
CA ARG A 222 -11.31 19.12 -3.92
C ARG A 222 -12.70 19.58 -4.32
N ASN A 223 -13.54 18.66 -4.82
CA ASN A 223 -14.80 19.01 -5.46
C ASN A 223 -16.03 18.67 -4.60
N SER A 224 -15.87 17.93 -3.51
CA SER A 224 -16.96 17.41 -2.69
C SER A 224 -16.52 17.14 -1.25
N GLN A 225 -17.48 17.09 -0.33
CA GLN A 225 -17.24 16.65 1.05
C GLN A 225 -17.49 15.15 1.26
N LYS A 226 -17.91 14.41 0.22
CA LYS A 226 -18.33 13.00 0.32
C LYS A 226 -17.27 12.09 0.95
N ALA A 227 -15.98 12.35 0.71
CA ALA A 227 -14.87 11.52 1.17
C ALA A 227 -14.14 12.06 2.41
N ASN A 228 -14.54 13.22 2.93
CA ASN A 228 -13.82 13.90 4.01
C ASN A 228 -13.91 13.09 5.31
N GLY A 229 -12.75 12.80 5.91
CA GLY A 229 -12.63 12.05 7.16
C GLY A 229 -12.95 10.56 7.03
N LYS A 230 -12.98 10.00 5.81
CA LYS A 230 -13.32 8.59 5.56
C LYS A 230 -12.11 7.77 5.09
N ALA A 231 -12.23 6.46 5.27
CA ALA A 231 -11.33 5.47 4.67
C ALA A 231 -12.05 4.70 3.56
N TYR A 232 -11.32 4.10 2.62
CA TYR A 232 -11.89 3.27 1.55
C TYR A 232 -11.03 2.07 1.23
N PHE A 233 -11.62 0.88 1.19
CA PHE A 233 -10.98 -0.31 0.61
C PHE A 233 -10.90 -0.18 -0.91
N ILE A 234 -9.73 -0.53 -1.45
CA ILE A 234 -9.46 -0.51 -2.89
C ILE A 234 -8.93 -1.89 -3.30
N SER A 235 -9.54 -2.45 -4.33
CA SER A 235 -9.13 -3.69 -5.00
C SER A 235 -9.50 -3.61 -6.49
N ASP A 236 -9.11 -4.63 -7.26
CA ASP A 236 -9.55 -4.81 -8.65
C ASP A 236 -11.02 -5.26 -8.76
N GLY A 237 -11.76 -5.33 -7.65
CA GLY A 237 -13.21 -5.56 -7.59
C GLY A 237 -13.65 -7.01 -7.76
N LYS A 238 -12.70 -7.93 -7.98
CA LYS A 238 -12.94 -9.38 -8.01
C LYS A 238 -11.76 -10.10 -7.32
N PRO A 239 -11.99 -10.79 -6.20
CA PRO A 239 -10.93 -11.54 -5.54
C PRO A 239 -10.52 -12.75 -6.38
N VAL A 240 -9.28 -13.18 -6.19
CA VAL A 240 -8.70 -14.36 -6.84
C VAL A 240 -8.52 -15.48 -5.84
N VAL A 241 -8.55 -16.72 -6.32
CA VAL A 241 -8.07 -17.86 -5.51
C VAL A 241 -6.55 -17.78 -5.46
N LEU A 242 -5.99 -17.47 -4.29
CA LEU A 242 -4.59 -17.07 -4.12
C LEU A 242 -3.61 -18.05 -4.78
N TRP A 243 -3.72 -19.34 -4.45
CA TRP A 243 -2.76 -20.35 -4.89
C TRP A 243 -2.90 -20.69 -6.37
N SER A 244 -4.11 -20.65 -6.92
CA SER A 244 -4.34 -20.77 -8.36
C SER A 244 -3.74 -19.59 -9.12
N TRP A 245 -3.92 -18.37 -8.60
CA TRP A 245 -3.33 -17.17 -9.19
C TRP A 245 -1.79 -17.20 -9.18
N ILE A 246 -1.19 -17.59 -8.04
CA ILE A 246 0.27 -17.78 -7.94
C ILE A 246 0.75 -18.82 -8.96
N ASN A 247 0.12 -19.98 -9.04
CA ASN A 247 0.54 -21.03 -9.97
C ASN A 247 0.38 -20.64 -11.44
N ASN A 248 -0.62 -19.81 -11.77
CA ASN A 248 -0.75 -19.24 -13.12
C ASN A 248 0.41 -18.29 -13.45
N LEU A 249 0.79 -17.41 -12.52
CA LEU A 249 1.97 -16.55 -12.68
C LEU A 249 3.25 -17.37 -12.86
N LEU A 250 3.47 -18.40 -12.04
CA LEU A 250 4.66 -19.26 -12.13
C LEU A 250 4.72 -20.02 -13.46
N LYS A 251 3.58 -20.54 -13.93
CA LYS A 251 3.47 -21.19 -15.24
C LYS A 251 3.88 -20.27 -16.38
N GLU A 252 3.38 -19.03 -16.38
CA GLU A 252 3.73 -18.02 -17.41
C GLU A 252 5.22 -17.67 -17.42
N LEU A 253 5.89 -17.81 -16.28
CA LEU A 253 7.33 -17.58 -16.11
C LEU A 253 8.19 -18.84 -16.28
N GLY A 254 7.58 -20.01 -16.56
CA GLY A 254 8.30 -21.27 -16.69
C GLY A 254 8.86 -21.82 -15.37
N ILE A 255 8.30 -21.43 -14.22
CA ILE A 255 8.70 -21.87 -12.89
C ILE A 255 7.81 -23.03 -12.43
N PRO A 256 8.35 -24.09 -11.79
CA PRO A 256 7.54 -25.19 -11.26
C PRO A 256 6.42 -24.70 -10.33
N PRO A 257 5.25 -25.35 -10.36
CA PRO A 257 4.12 -24.96 -9.51
C PRO A 257 4.40 -25.25 -8.03
N VAL A 258 3.71 -24.55 -7.15
CA VAL A 258 3.65 -24.85 -5.72
C VAL A 258 2.67 -26.00 -5.50
N ASP A 259 3.19 -27.18 -5.20
CA ASP A 259 2.45 -28.43 -4.99
C ASP A 259 2.44 -28.89 -3.53
N ARG A 260 3.48 -28.56 -2.75
CA ARG A 260 3.56 -28.87 -1.32
C ARG A 260 2.61 -28.02 -0.49
N ARG A 261 2.00 -28.66 0.50
CA ARG A 261 0.99 -28.08 1.37
C ARG A 261 1.31 -28.32 2.85
N ILE A 262 0.99 -27.36 3.68
CA ILE A 262 0.99 -27.49 5.15
C ILE A 262 -0.30 -26.92 5.73
N SER A 263 -0.71 -27.46 6.88
CA SER A 263 -1.87 -26.94 7.59
C SER A 263 -1.60 -25.53 8.14
N TYR A 264 -2.64 -24.71 8.29
CA TYR A 264 -2.53 -23.42 8.97
C TYR A 264 -1.95 -23.57 10.38
N ARG A 265 -2.37 -24.58 11.14
CA ARG A 265 -1.87 -24.83 12.50
C ARG A 265 -0.36 -25.07 12.52
N SER A 266 0.13 -25.87 11.57
CA SER A 266 1.56 -26.16 11.42
C SER A 266 2.35 -24.90 11.02
N ALA A 267 1.84 -24.12 10.06
CA ALA A 267 2.44 -22.86 9.65
C ALA A 267 2.47 -21.83 10.79
N TYR A 268 1.39 -21.74 11.57
CA TYR A 268 1.28 -20.84 12.71
C TYR A 268 2.26 -21.22 13.84
N ALA A 269 2.36 -22.51 14.16
CA ALA A 269 3.34 -23.02 15.14
C ALA A 269 4.78 -22.76 14.68
N ALA A 270 5.08 -23.00 13.40
CA ALA A 270 6.38 -22.65 12.82
C ALA A 270 6.65 -21.14 12.92
N GLY A 271 5.62 -20.31 12.67
CA GLY A 271 5.68 -18.87 12.86
C GLY A 271 6.07 -18.48 14.29
N ILE A 272 5.41 -19.02 15.32
CA ILE A 272 5.77 -18.76 16.74
C ILE A 272 7.25 -19.05 16.98
N PHE A 273 7.70 -20.23 16.56
CA PHE A 273 9.06 -20.69 16.80
C PHE A 273 10.11 -19.83 16.07
N ILE A 274 9.89 -19.54 14.79
CA ILE A 274 10.80 -18.72 13.99
C ILE A 274 10.85 -17.28 14.51
N GLU A 275 9.71 -16.69 14.87
CA GLU A 275 9.67 -15.36 15.48
C GLU A 275 10.46 -15.30 16.79
N PHE A 276 10.36 -16.34 17.63
CA PHE A 276 11.16 -16.45 18.86
C PHE A 276 12.65 -16.51 18.55
N LEU A 277 13.06 -17.35 17.59
CA LEU A 277 14.47 -17.46 17.18
C LEU A 277 15.02 -16.13 16.66
N TYR A 278 14.27 -15.38 15.84
CA TYR A 278 14.69 -14.07 15.32
C TYR A 278 14.76 -12.98 16.39
N LYS A 279 14.12 -13.16 17.55
CA LYS A 279 14.22 -12.24 18.69
C LYS A 279 15.41 -12.53 19.60
N VAL A 280 15.83 -13.80 19.68
CA VAL A 280 16.85 -14.25 20.62
C VAL A 280 18.22 -14.42 19.95
N LEU A 281 18.25 -14.74 18.67
CA LEU A 281 19.47 -14.97 17.90
C LEU A 281 19.73 -13.81 16.92
N PRO A 282 21.00 -13.51 16.60
CA PRO A 282 21.39 -12.36 15.76
C PRO A 282 21.17 -12.64 14.27
N PHE A 283 19.97 -13.09 13.89
CA PHE A 283 19.62 -13.28 12.48
C PHE A 283 19.37 -11.93 11.80
N SER A 284 19.96 -11.75 10.62
CA SER A 284 19.67 -10.60 9.75
C SER A 284 18.49 -10.88 8.85
N GLY A 285 17.65 -9.87 8.59
CA GLY A 285 16.56 -9.92 7.61
C GLY A 285 15.20 -10.32 8.18
N GLU A 286 14.29 -10.72 7.28
CA GLU A 286 12.91 -11.09 7.64
C GLU A 286 12.73 -12.62 7.74
N PRO A 287 12.03 -13.13 8.76
CA PRO A 287 11.69 -14.54 8.86
C PRO A 287 10.82 -14.99 7.68
N TYR A 288 11.08 -16.21 7.18
CA TYR A 288 10.33 -16.78 6.07
C TYR A 288 8.85 -17.06 6.41
N MET A 289 8.56 -17.30 7.69
CA MET A 289 7.22 -17.53 8.20
C MET A 289 7.06 -16.79 9.53
N THR A 290 5.98 -16.03 9.65
CA THR A 290 5.47 -15.44 10.89
C THR A 290 4.03 -15.90 11.07
N ARG A 291 3.47 -15.72 12.28
CA ARG A 291 2.05 -15.92 12.53
C ARG A 291 1.19 -15.08 11.59
N PHE A 292 1.63 -13.86 11.30
CA PHE A 292 0.95 -12.97 10.36
C PHE A 292 1.01 -13.51 8.92
N ILE A 293 2.18 -13.93 8.43
CA ILE A 293 2.31 -14.56 7.09
C ILE A 293 1.45 -15.83 7.00
N ALA A 294 1.46 -16.67 8.04
CA ALA A 294 0.65 -17.89 8.07
C ALA A 294 -0.84 -17.59 7.89
N GLY A 295 -1.37 -16.55 8.55
CA GLY A 295 -2.75 -16.08 8.38
C GLY A 295 -3.02 -15.53 6.98
N GLN A 296 -2.13 -14.66 6.47
CA GLN A 296 -2.26 -14.06 5.14
C GLN A 296 -2.26 -15.10 4.01
N LEU A 297 -1.54 -16.20 4.18
CA LEU A 297 -1.44 -17.28 3.19
C LEU A 297 -2.58 -18.31 3.29
N ALA A 298 -3.24 -18.41 4.45
CA ALA A 298 -4.25 -19.44 4.73
C ALA A 298 -5.70 -18.95 4.63
N PHE A 299 -5.97 -17.69 4.98
CA PHE A 299 -7.33 -17.17 5.12
C PHE A 299 -7.75 -16.29 3.95
N SER A 300 -9.07 -16.19 3.74
CA SER A 300 -9.64 -15.24 2.81
C SER A 300 -9.53 -13.83 3.38
N HIS A 301 -9.21 -12.87 2.53
CA HIS A 301 -9.16 -11.44 2.85
C HIS A 301 -9.49 -10.63 1.59
N TYR A 302 -10.78 -10.36 1.43
CA TYR A 302 -11.31 -9.53 0.35
C TYR A 302 -12.38 -8.57 0.87
N PHE A 303 -12.55 -7.45 0.19
CA PHE A 303 -13.22 -6.28 0.74
C PHE A 303 -14.27 -5.75 -0.23
N ASN A 304 -15.32 -5.18 0.34
CA ASN A 304 -16.38 -4.53 -0.40
C ASN A 304 -15.94 -3.11 -0.79
N ILE A 305 -15.82 -2.84 -2.10
CA ILE A 305 -15.39 -1.54 -2.63
C ILE A 305 -16.56 -0.63 -3.02
N SER A 306 -17.79 -0.93 -2.59
CA SER A 306 -19.00 -0.15 -2.94
C SER A 306 -18.91 1.30 -2.45
N ALA A 307 -18.34 1.54 -1.27
CA ALA A 307 -18.15 2.90 -0.75
C ALA A 307 -17.22 3.71 -1.67
N ALA A 308 -16.10 3.12 -2.13
CA ALA A 308 -15.19 3.76 -3.07
C ALA A 308 -15.86 4.05 -4.42
N ARG A 309 -16.69 3.12 -4.92
CA ARG A 309 -17.50 3.34 -6.14
C ARG A 309 -18.45 4.52 -6.00
N ASN A 310 -19.18 4.59 -4.89
CA ASN A 310 -20.25 5.57 -4.68
C ASN A 310 -19.70 6.97 -4.38
N ASP A 311 -18.67 7.06 -3.53
CA ASP A 311 -18.16 8.33 -3.04
C ASP A 311 -17.05 8.90 -3.93
N LEU A 312 -16.17 8.04 -4.47
CA LEU A 312 -15.00 8.44 -5.27
C LEU A 312 -15.20 8.25 -6.78
N GLY A 313 -16.26 7.57 -7.21
CA GLY A 313 -16.42 7.13 -8.61
C GLY A 313 -15.41 6.06 -9.03
N TYR A 314 -14.80 5.36 -8.06
CA TYR A 314 -13.75 4.37 -8.34
C TYR A 314 -14.31 3.15 -9.05
N ASN A 315 -13.82 2.89 -10.26
CA ASN A 315 -14.01 1.62 -10.95
C ASN A 315 -12.64 1.14 -11.48
N PRO A 316 -12.22 -0.10 -11.19
CA PRO A 316 -10.99 -0.67 -11.74
C PRO A 316 -11.00 -0.58 -13.27
N LYS A 317 -9.98 0.07 -13.85
CA LYS A 317 -9.90 0.30 -15.30
C LYS A 317 -9.22 -0.85 -16.01
N THR A 318 -8.17 -1.39 -15.39
CA THR A 318 -7.43 -2.53 -15.93
C THR A 318 -8.01 -3.81 -15.35
N ASN A 319 -8.42 -4.74 -16.22
CA ASN A 319 -8.87 -6.06 -15.80
C ASN A 319 -7.68 -6.96 -15.43
N SER A 320 -7.94 -7.99 -14.63
CA SER A 320 -6.88 -8.85 -14.06
C SER A 320 -6.06 -9.61 -15.11
N ASP A 321 -6.66 -10.03 -16.23
CA ASP A 321 -5.95 -10.79 -17.27
C ASP A 321 -4.98 -9.92 -18.06
N GLU A 322 -5.41 -8.71 -18.43
CA GLU A 322 -4.56 -7.70 -19.06
C GLU A 322 -3.42 -7.28 -18.13
N ALA A 323 -3.73 -7.04 -16.86
CA ALA A 323 -2.75 -6.71 -15.82
C ALA A 323 -1.70 -7.83 -15.68
N LEU A 324 -2.13 -9.10 -15.67
CA LEU A 324 -1.22 -10.24 -15.55
C LEU A 324 -0.30 -10.34 -16.75
N LYS A 325 -0.85 -10.21 -17.97
CA LYS A 325 -0.06 -10.24 -19.20
C LYS A 325 1.03 -9.17 -19.23
N LYS A 326 0.66 -7.90 -18.97
CA LYS A 326 1.62 -6.78 -18.89
C LYS A 326 2.71 -7.02 -17.84
N THR A 327 2.31 -7.56 -16.70
CA THR A 327 3.23 -7.88 -15.60
C THR A 327 4.22 -8.98 -15.99
N VAL A 328 3.76 -10.06 -16.61
CA VAL A 328 4.61 -11.15 -17.09
C VAL A 328 5.58 -10.67 -18.16
N GLU A 329 5.11 -9.88 -19.13
CA GLU A 329 5.96 -9.28 -20.17
C GLU A 329 7.08 -8.43 -19.56
N TRP A 330 6.75 -7.60 -18.57
CA TRP A 330 7.74 -6.80 -17.85
C TRP A 330 8.73 -7.67 -17.06
N LEU A 331 8.26 -8.72 -16.39
CA LEU A 331 9.11 -9.63 -15.62
C LEU A 331 10.08 -10.42 -16.51
N LYS A 332 9.68 -10.76 -17.74
CA LYS A 332 10.52 -11.48 -18.72
C LYS A 332 11.62 -10.61 -19.35
N GLN A 333 11.47 -9.29 -19.32
CA GLN A 333 12.43 -8.33 -19.88
C GLN A 333 13.54 -7.94 -18.90
N LYS A 334 13.47 -8.41 -17.65
CA LYS A 334 14.38 -8.08 -16.57
C LYS A 334 15.35 -9.23 -16.29
#